data_AF-A0A1H8X5V9-F1
#
_entry.id   AF-A0A1H8X5V9-F1
#
_cell.length_a   1.000
_cell.length_b   1.000
_cell.length_c   1.000
_cell.angle_alpha   90.00
_cell.angle_beta   90.00
_cell.angle_gamma   90.00
#
_symmetry.space_group_name_H-M   'P 1'
#
loop_
_entity.id
_entity.type
_entity.pdbx_description
1 polymer ?
#
loop_
_entity_poly.entity_id
_entity_poly.type
_entity_poly.pdbx_seq_one_letter_code
_entity_poly.pdbx_strand_id
1 'polypeptide(L)'
;MKATRLLVGITAVAGTMFLAVPAYAATGQVDGNITVGGSSCSWTNATTSDVAPNTLTIDHTTVKPSCSGSIVASLTNDPTATFDDTAGTVSSAEVDVTGTVLGINCSYKVTGLSLSRQGTTRTYTGGPFTANGGGGLCPSSETVDSATLTFH
;
A
#
# COMPACT_ATOMS: atom_id res chain seq x y z
N MET A 1 -14.81 -35.50 -65.69
CA MET A 1 -13.65 -34.73 -65.19
C MET A 1 -13.81 -33.25 -65.55
N LYS A 2 -13.56 -32.34 -64.59
CA LYS A 2 -13.38 -30.87 -64.68
C LYS A 2 -14.60 -30.00 -65.09
N ALA A 3 -14.92 -28.84 -64.50
CA ALA A 3 -14.46 -28.15 -63.29
C ALA A 3 -15.40 -26.95 -62.98
N THR A 4 -15.63 -26.67 -61.68
CA THR A 4 -15.67 -25.35 -61.02
C THR A 4 -16.71 -24.30 -61.45
N ARG A 5 -17.52 -23.78 -60.50
CA ARG A 5 -17.47 -22.38 -59.99
C ARG A 5 -18.15 -22.26 -58.61
N LEU A 6 -17.32 -21.98 -57.61
CA LEU A 6 -17.65 -21.64 -56.23
C LEU A 6 -17.92 -20.12 -56.17
N LEU A 7 -19.06 -19.68 -55.65
CA LEU A 7 -19.29 -18.25 -55.36
C LEU A 7 -19.11 -17.97 -53.87
N VAL A 8 -18.19 -17.05 -53.63
CA VAL A 8 -17.76 -16.45 -52.37
C VAL A 8 -18.86 -15.58 -51.79
N GLY A 9 -19.11 -15.70 -50.49
CA GLY A 9 -19.94 -14.78 -49.72
C GLY A 9 -19.38 -14.63 -48.31
N ILE A 10 -18.25 -13.93 -48.18
CA ILE A 10 -17.66 -13.56 -46.88
C ILE A 10 -18.12 -12.13 -46.58
N THR A 11 -19.13 -12.00 -45.74
CA THR A 11 -19.52 -10.72 -45.13
C THR A 11 -18.46 -10.35 -44.09
N ALA A 12 -17.65 -9.35 -44.40
CA ALA A 12 -16.72 -8.76 -43.45
C ALA A 12 -17.50 -7.96 -42.40
N VAL A 13 -17.60 -8.49 -41.18
CA VAL A 13 -18.06 -7.73 -40.02
C VAL A 13 -16.92 -6.80 -39.62
N ALA A 14 -17.07 -5.50 -39.88
CA ALA A 14 -16.15 -4.49 -39.39
C ALA A 14 -16.28 -4.40 -37.86
N GLY A 15 -15.49 -5.22 -37.16
CA GLY A 15 -15.32 -5.11 -35.72
C GLY A 15 -14.52 -3.86 -35.41
N THR A 16 -15.20 -2.83 -34.90
CA THR A 16 -14.55 -1.69 -34.24
C THR A 16 -13.81 -2.22 -33.02
N MET A 17 -12.50 -2.40 -33.15
CA MET A 17 -11.62 -2.66 -32.02
C MET A 17 -11.57 -1.40 -31.17
N PHE A 18 -12.36 -1.36 -30.10
CA PHE A 18 -12.11 -0.45 -29.00
C PHE A 18 -10.79 -0.88 -28.36
N LEU A 19 -9.70 -0.22 -28.72
CA LEU A 19 -8.47 -0.27 -27.95
C LEU A 19 -8.80 0.36 -26.59
N ALA A 20 -8.98 -0.48 -25.58
CA ALA A 20 -9.02 -0.04 -24.19
C ALA A 20 -7.65 0.57 -23.89
N VAL A 21 -7.53 1.89 -24.07
CA VAL A 21 -6.38 2.64 -23.55
C VAL A 21 -6.46 2.48 -22.04
N PRO A 22 -5.44 1.95 -21.36
CA PRO A 22 -5.45 1.92 -19.91
C PRO A 22 -5.63 3.36 -19.44
N ALA A 23 -6.75 3.63 -18.76
CA ALA A 23 -6.91 4.88 -18.05
C ALA A 23 -5.72 4.98 -17.11
N TYR A 24 -4.89 6.02 -17.25
CA TYR A 24 -3.87 6.33 -16.28
C TYR A 24 -4.59 6.48 -14.93
N ALA A 25 -4.43 5.52 -14.03
CA ALA A 25 -4.94 5.64 -12.67
C ALA A 25 -4.35 6.92 -12.08
N ALA A 26 -5.18 7.78 -11.50
CA ALA A 26 -4.72 9.03 -10.92
C ALA A 26 -3.84 8.67 -9.71
N THR A 27 -2.54 8.95 -9.79
CA THR A 27 -1.65 8.70 -8.66
C THR A 27 -1.99 9.65 -7.51
N GLY A 28 -2.10 9.09 -6.31
CA GLY A 28 -2.35 9.85 -5.08
C GLY A 28 -1.10 9.97 -4.22
N GLN A 29 -1.27 10.59 -3.05
CA GLN A 29 -0.20 10.72 -2.07
C GLN A 29 -0.67 10.32 -0.67
N VAL A 30 0.26 9.81 0.12
CA VAL A 30 0.03 9.48 1.53
C VAL A 30 1.18 9.95 2.41
N ASP A 31 0.83 10.64 3.48
CA ASP A 31 1.73 10.93 4.59
C ASP A 31 1.53 9.91 5.70
N GLY A 32 2.57 9.65 6.49
CA GLY A 32 2.43 8.75 7.62
C GLY A 32 3.34 9.06 8.79
N ASN A 33 2.89 8.60 9.96
CA ASN A 33 3.64 8.64 11.20
C ASN A 33 3.38 7.35 11.98
N ILE A 34 4.43 6.71 12.46
CA ILE A 34 4.36 5.49 13.27
C ILE A 34 5.19 5.71 14.53
N THR A 35 4.68 5.29 15.68
CA THR A 35 5.42 5.26 16.95
C THR A 35 5.62 3.83 17.41
N VAL A 36 6.87 3.46 17.72
CA VAL A 36 7.29 2.13 18.18
C VAL A 36 8.30 2.31 19.30
N GLY A 37 8.03 1.76 20.49
CA GLY A 37 8.98 1.78 21.61
C GLY A 37 9.43 3.20 22.01
N GLY A 38 8.53 4.18 21.89
CA GLY A 38 8.82 5.60 22.16
C GLY A 38 9.63 6.33 21.09
N SER A 39 9.98 5.67 19.98
CA SER A 39 10.56 6.33 18.80
C SER A 39 9.48 6.57 17.74
N SER A 40 9.52 7.71 17.07
CA SER A 40 8.58 8.05 16.01
C SER A 40 9.28 8.12 14.66
N CYS A 41 8.65 7.53 13.64
CA CYS A 41 9.08 7.54 12.25
C CYS A 41 7.99 8.21 11.41
N SER A 42 8.36 9.24 10.65
CA SER A 42 7.42 9.98 9.81
C SER A 42 7.91 10.09 8.37
N TRP A 43 6.98 10.12 7.42
CA TRP A 43 7.26 10.38 6.01
C TRP A 43 6.12 11.20 5.40
N THR A 44 6.39 11.82 4.26
CA THR A 44 5.42 12.61 3.52
C THR A 44 5.47 12.29 2.04
N ASN A 45 4.35 12.46 1.34
CA ASN A 45 4.23 12.37 -0.11
C ASN A 45 4.68 11.02 -0.69
N ALA A 46 4.42 9.92 0.01
CA ALA A 46 4.59 8.60 -0.60
C ALA A 46 3.53 8.39 -1.68
N THR A 47 3.92 7.80 -2.81
CA THR A 47 3.06 7.62 -3.97
C THR A 47 2.07 6.49 -3.75
N THR A 48 0.82 6.70 -4.18
CA THR A 48 -0.20 5.65 -4.25
C THR A 48 -0.65 5.39 -5.68
N SER A 49 -1.08 4.16 -5.97
CA SER A 49 -1.54 3.76 -7.30
C SER A 49 -2.85 4.42 -7.75
N ASP A 50 -3.64 4.91 -6.80
CA ASP A 50 -4.93 5.58 -6.99
C ASP A 50 -5.13 6.61 -5.85
N VAL A 51 -6.27 7.30 -5.81
CA VAL A 51 -6.68 8.22 -4.75
C VAL A 51 -7.77 7.61 -3.87
N ALA A 52 -7.75 7.93 -2.57
CA ALA A 52 -8.81 7.50 -1.65
C ALA A 52 -10.18 8.11 -2.05
N PRO A 53 -11.30 7.37 -1.95
CA PRO A 53 -11.48 6.09 -1.26
C PRO A 53 -11.29 4.83 -2.12
N ASN A 54 -10.75 4.93 -3.33
CA ASN A 54 -10.50 3.74 -4.13
C ASN A 54 -9.47 2.85 -3.43
N THR A 55 -9.62 1.53 -3.54
CA THR A 55 -8.54 0.61 -3.12
C THR A 55 -7.27 0.95 -3.89
N LEU A 56 -6.17 1.13 -3.17
CA LEU A 56 -4.89 1.56 -3.72
C LEU A 56 -3.74 0.77 -3.10
N THR A 57 -2.59 0.76 -3.77
CA THR A 57 -1.32 0.31 -3.19
C THR A 57 -0.45 1.52 -2.87
N ILE A 58 0.30 1.44 -1.77
CA ILE A 58 1.32 2.43 -1.42
C ILE A 58 2.66 1.91 -1.96
N ASP A 59 3.34 2.71 -2.79
CA ASP A 59 4.65 2.35 -3.33
C ASP A 59 5.72 2.47 -2.24
N HIS A 60 6.19 1.32 -1.75
CA HIS A 60 7.15 1.24 -0.66
C HIS A 60 8.47 1.93 -0.98
N THR A 61 8.85 2.00 -2.27
CA THR A 61 10.12 2.62 -2.68
C THR A 61 10.11 4.14 -2.49
N THR A 62 8.92 4.73 -2.43
CA THR A 62 8.71 6.18 -2.21
C THR A 62 8.53 6.53 -0.75
N VAL A 63 8.25 5.56 0.11
CA VAL A 63 8.18 5.76 1.55
C VAL A 63 9.61 5.92 2.10
N LYS A 64 9.93 7.14 2.56
CA LYS A 64 11.22 7.50 3.13
C LYS A 64 11.05 7.97 4.58
N PRO A 65 10.94 7.05 5.55
CA PRO A 65 10.75 7.40 6.95
C PRO A 65 11.98 8.13 7.50
N SER A 66 11.74 9.24 8.20
CA SER A 66 12.68 9.88 9.11
C SER A 66 12.28 9.50 10.53
N CYS A 67 13.16 8.77 11.22
CA CYS A 67 12.92 8.30 12.57
C CYS A 67 13.73 9.10 13.60
N SER A 68 13.16 9.28 14.79
CA SER A 68 13.92 9.76 15.94
C SER A 68 14.99 8.74 16.35
N GLY A 69 16.17 9.23 16.72
CA GLY A 69 17.28 8.37 17.17
C GLY A 69 18.09 7.78 16.02
N SER A 70 18.63 6.57 16.21
CA SER A 70 19.51 5.89 15.25
C SER A 70 18.80 4.82 14.41
N ILE A 71 17.47 4.86 14.35
CA ILE A 71 16.66 3.88 13.64
C ILE A 71 16.60 4.27 12.16
N VAL A 72 16.91 3.31 11.28
CA VAL A 72 16.62 3.43 9.85
C VAL A 72 15.52 2.45 9.52
N ALA A 73 14.36 2.93 9.08
CA ALA A 73 13.21 2.10 8.75
C ALA A 73 12.85 2.17 7.26
N SER A 74 12.37 1.07 6.72
CA SER A 74 11.82 0.99 5.36
C SER A 74 10.71 -0.03 5.30
N LEU A 75 9.71 0.23 4.45
CA LEU A 75 8.77 -0.81 4.01
C LEU A 75 9.46 -1.76 3.03
N THR A 76 9.06 -3.03 3.02
CA THR A 76 9.62 -4.04 2.11
C THR A 76 8.60 -4.67 1.17
N ASN A 77 7.32 -4.36 1.35
CA ASN A 77 6.23 -4.72 0.44
C ASN A 77 5.44 -3.46 0.08
N ASP A 78 4.68 -3.50 -1.02
CA ASP A 78 3.69 -2.46 -1.38
C ASP A 78 2.35 -2.79 -0.71
N PRO A 79 1.99 -2.14 0.41
CA PRO A 79 0.77 -2.50 1.13
C PRO A 79 -0.47 -2.01 0.38
N THR A 80 -1.51 -2.84 0.36
CA THR A 80 -2.81 -2.47 -0.21
C THR A 80 -3.69 -1.84 0.87
N ALA A 81 -4.15 -0.61 0.64
CA ALA A 81 -5.13 0.06 1.48
C ALA A 81 -6.55 -0.13 0.91
N THR A 82 -7.43 -0.69 1.74
CA THR A 82 -8.87 -0.83 1.44
C THR A 82 -9.66 0.07 2.37
N PHE A 83 -10.50 0.94 1.81
CA PHE A 83 -11.31 1.89 2.56
C PHE A 83 -12.74 1.38 2.74
N ASP A 84 -13.25 1.48 3.97
CA ASP A 84 -14.68 1.40 4.25
C ASP A 84 -15.14 2.78 4.74
N ASP A 85 -15.73 3.55 3.82
CA ASP A 85 -16.21 4.89 4.13
C ASP A 85 -17.45 4.90 5.03
N THR A 86 -18.18 3.78 5.10
CA THR A 86 -19.35 3.65 5.98
C THR A 86 -18.91 3.41 7.42
N ALA A 87 -17.95 2.50 7.62
CA ALA A 87 -17.34 2.26 8.93
C ALA A 87 -16.32 3.34 9.33
N GLY A 88 -15.87 4.15 8.36
CA GLY A 88 -14.81 5.12 8.58
C GLY A 88 -13.47 4.45 8.88
N THR A 89 -13.08 3.42 8.13
CA THR A 89 -11.84 2.69 8.35
C THR A 89 -11.01 2.57 7.07
N VAL A 90 -9.70 2.37 7.26
CA VAL A 90 -8.80 1.87 6.23
C VAL A 90 -8.10 0.64 6.77
N SER A 91 -7.95 -0.38 5.94
CA SER A 91 -7.32 -1.65 6.32
C SER A 91 -6.26 -2.08 5.32
N SER A 92 -5.26 -2.79 5.83
CA SER A 92 -4.28 -3.53 5.02
C SER A 92 -4.14 -4.94 5.56
N ALA A 93 -4.10 -5.92 4.67
CA ALA A 93 -3.93 -7.30 5.05
C ALA A 93 -2.55 -7.55 5.69
N GLU A 94 -1.51 -6.88 5.17
CA GLU A 94 -0.12 -7.10 5.53
C GLU A 94 0.72 -5.85 5.29
N VAL A 95 1.59 -5.54 6.25
CA VAL A 95 2.60 -4.47 6.17
C VAL A 95 3.92 -5.03 6.68
N ASP A 96 4.93 -5.06 5.81
CA ASP A 96 6.26 -5.56 6.11
C ASP A 96 7.25 -4.40 6.22
N VAL A 97 7.99 -4.39 7.32
CA VAL A 97 8.94 -3.32 7.66
C VAL A 97 10.27 -3.94 8.04
N THR A 98 11.35 -3.34 7.55
CA THR A 98 12.69 -3.55 8.08
C THR A 98 13.17 -2.34 8.84
N GLY A 99 13.80 -2.57 9.98
CA GLY A 99 14.44 -1.55 10.80
C GLY A 99 15.89 -1.93 11.05
N THR A 100 16.82 -0.99 10.89
CA THR A 100 18.20 -1.14 11.34
C THR A 100 18.44 -0.30 12.58
N VAL A 101 18.96 -0.92 13.64
CA VAL A 101 19.33 -0.27 14.91
C VAL A 101 20.73 -0.71 15.30
N LEU A 102 21.65 0.24 15.46
CA LEU A 102 23.06 -0.03 15.79
C LEU A 102 23.73 -1.04 14.83
N GLY A 103 23.35 -1.03 13.55
CA GLY A 103 23.86 -1.94 12.52
C GLY A 103 23.22 -3.34 12.51
N ILE A 104 22.27 -3.61 13.41
CA ILE A 104 21.49 -4.85 13.45
C ILE A 104 20.21 -4.64 12.64
N ASN A 105 20.00 -5.47 11.62
CA ASN A 105 18.78 -5.42 10.82
C ASN A 105 17.71 -6.36 11.39
N CYS A 106 16.52 -5.81 11.61
CA CYS A 106 15.35 -6.49 12.10
C CYS A 106 14.25 -6.42 11.03
N SER A 107 13.54 -7.53 10.81
CA SER A 107 12.38 -7.56 9.93
C SER A 107 11.13 -7.86 10.74
N TYR A 108 10.07 -7.10 10.53
CA TYR A 108 8.81 -7.22 11.22
C TYR A 108 7.64 -7.13 10.25
N LYS A 109 6.55 -7.77 10.61
CA LYS A 109 5.30 -7.80 9.86
C LYS A 109 4.12 -7.50 10.77
N VAL A 110 3.23 -6.63 10.33
CA VAL A 110 1.90 -6.44 10.90
C VAL A 110 0.87 -7.04 9.95
N THR A 111 -0.02 -7.89 10.46
CA THR A 111 -1.13 -8.46 9.69
C THR A 111 -2.47 -7.91 10.20
N GLY A 112 -3.44 -7.79 9.30
CA GLY A 112 -4.79 -7.32 9.64
C GLY A 112 -4.81 -5.91 10.21
N LEU A 113 -3.98 -5.01 9.68
CA LEU A 113 -3.95 -3.62 10.10
C LEU A 113 -5.31 -2.97 9.81
N SER A 114 -5.86 -2.27 10.80
CA SER A 114 -7.06 -1.45 10.66
C SER A 114 -6.88 -0.14 11.41
N LEU A 115 -7.14 0.97 10.72
CA LEU A 115 -7.07 2.32 11.26
C LEU A 115 -8.44 3.00 11.11
N SER A 116 -8.79 3.82 12.09
CA SER A 116 -10.05 4.56 12.12
C SER A 116 -9.87 5.98 11.65
N ARG A 117 -10.82 6.46 10.85
CA ARG A 117 -10.87 7.80 10.29
C ARG A 117 -11.06 8.84 11.40
N GLN A 118 -10.33 9.95 11.29
CA GLN A 118 -10.44 11.08 12.19
C GLN A 118 -11.33 12.17 11.60
N GLY A 119 -12.50 12.34 12.20
CA GLY A 119 -13.52 13.30 11.75
C GLY A 119 -13.96 13.03 10.31
N THR A 120 -13.98 14.08 9.49
CA THR A 120 -14.37 14.02 8.08
C THR A 120 -13.17 13.97 7.13
N THR A 121 -11.94 14.03 7.65
CA THR A 121 -10.70 14.07 6.85
C THR A 121 -10.30 12.68 6.37
N ARG A 122 -9.37 12.59 5.41
CA ARG A 122 -8.73 11.32 4.99
C ARG A 122 -7.54 10.93 5.88
N THR A 123 -7.59 11.35 7.14
CA THR A 123 -6.63 10.96 8.19
C THR A 123 -7.17 9.75 8.93
N TYR A 124 -6.35 8.73 9.08
CA TYR A 124 -6.69 7.49 9.76
C TYR A 124 -5.64 7.19 10.83
N THR A 125 -6.09 6.82 12.02
CA THR A 125 -5.21 6.53 13.15
C THR A 125 -5.61 5.22 13.82
N GLY A 126 -4.65 4.54 14.44
CA GLY A 126 -4.94 3.38 15.26
C GLY A 126 -3.72 2.91 16.03
N GLY A 127 -3.88 1.77 16.70
CA GLY A 127 -2.90 1.17 17.57
C GLY A 127 -3.48 0.88 18.96
N PRO A 128 -2.77 0.10 19.79
CA PRO A 128 -1.50 -0.55 19.47
C PRO A 128 -1.67 -1.77 18.54
N PHE A 129 -0.60 -2.12 17.80
CA PHE A 129 -0.53 -3.33 16.98
C PHE A 129 0.68 -4.18 17.37
N THR A 130 0.57 -5.49 17.19
CA THR A 130 1.71 -6.40 17.34
C THR A 130 2.36 -6.64 15.99
N ALA A 131 3.61 -6.23 15.86
CA ALA A 131 4.45 -6.58 14.72
C ALA A 131 5.23 -7.86 15.06
N ASN A 132 5.09 -8.91 14.27
CA ASN A 132 5.76 -10.19 14.47
C ASN A 132 6.93 -10.33 13.49
N GLY A 133 8.02 -10.92 13.92
CA GLY A 133 9.20 -11.11 13.07
C GLY A 133 10.44 -11.39 13.89
N GLY A 134 11.46 -10.55 13.73
CA GLY A 134 12.76 -10.69 14.35
C GLY A 134 13.84 -11.13 13.37
N GLY A 135 15.08 -11.10 13.84
CA GLY A 135 16.27 -11.44 13.06
C GLY A 135 17.52 -11.19 13.88
N GLY A 136 18.48 -12.12 13.87
CA GLY A 136 19.70 -12.02 14.67
C GLY A 136 19.40 -11.81 16.17
N LEU A 137 19.66 -10.59 16.66
CA LEU A 137 19.49 -10.17 18.06
C LEU A 137 18.17 -9.42 18.33
N CYS A 138 17.33 -9.23 17.30
CA CYS A 138 16.07 -8.53 17.44
C CYS A 138 15.00 -9.42 18.09
N PRO A 139 14.11 -8.87 18.93
CA PRO A 139 13.03 -9.63 19.53
C PRO A 139 12.08 -10.19 18.47
N SER A 140 11.39 -11.28 18.82
CA SER A 140 10.44 -11.97 17.93
C SER A 140 9.17 -11.16 17.63
N SER A 141 8.91 -10.13 18.43
CA SER A 141 7.77 -9.25 18.26
C SER A 141 8.07 -7.87 18.85
N GLU A 142 7.45 -6.86 18.27
CA GLU A 142 7.48 -5.47 18.72
C GLU A 142 6.05 -4.91 18.79
N THR A 143 5.86 -3.91 19.65
CA THR A 143 4.58 -3.20 19.77
C THR A 143 4.67 -1.89 19.00
N VAL A 144 3.81 -1.73 18.00
CA VAL A 144 3.56 -0.45 17.34
C VAL A 144 2.55 0.30 18.18
N ASP A 145 2.99 1.30 18.93
CA ASP A 145 2.17 2.07 19.87
C ASP A 145 1.02 2.78 19.15
N SER A 146 1.34 3.40 18.02
CA SER A 146 0.36 4.10 17.18
C SER A 146 0.82 4.22 15.74
N ALA A 147 -0.14 4.30 14.83
CA ALA A 147 0.08 4.66 13.43
C ALA A 147 -0.95 5.70 12.98
N THR A 148 -0.53 6.60 12.11
CA THR A 148 -1.34 7.61 11.46
C THR A 148 -1.02 7.63 9.98
N LEU A 149 -2.03 7.63 9.12
CA LEU A 149 -1.91 7.81 7.67
C LEU A 149 -2.85 8.92 7.22
N THR A 150 -2.36 9.83 6.38
CA THR A 150 -3.20 10.89 5.77
C THR A 150 -3.10 10.77 4.26
N PHE A 151 -4.22 10.44 3.62
CA PHE A 151 -4.31 10.33 2.16
C PHE A 151 -4.78 11.66 1.55
N HIS A 152 -4.18 12.05 0.43
CA HIS A 152 -4.43 13.32 -0.28
C HIS A 152 -5.03 13.10 -1.67
#